data_AF-A0A914MDJ2-F1
#
_entry.id   AF-A0A914MDJ2-F1
#
_cell.length_a   1.000
_cell.length_b   1.000
_cell.length_c   1.000
_cell.angle_alpha   90.00
_cell.angle_beta   90.00
_cell.angle_gamma   90.00
#
_symmetry.space_group_name_H-M   'P 1'
#
loop_
_entity.id
_entity.type
_entity.pdbx_description
1 polymer ?
#
loop_
_entity_poly.entity_id
_entity_poly.type
_entity_poly.pdbx_seq_one_letter_code
_entity_poly.pdbx_strand_id
1 'polypeptide(L)'
;MMDLLGGTMSEMLFLSKFGLSQANLARIWAHVDVQKTGRLDLEQYAKCILLIRECQEGLTSKISMSIASPAPPMALTRRDSQISTNSGSGIRPLMPENPRVQELTASIECMQQKRRKAEEDLFQAEADLKVKNSEVKNLEIELLTLEATVKQLRVQRVEANKRLNDLDTRVAKLETVCSESQNRLEEEESRLQKTKADILQARENSGQEDIVLEQIRAEAQKRNERLVGAKTALEQQNTKFVAFVDELTQLERKMACQETESGRLKEQIEQMRHILEGVEANDENSIKELLEKTFKESLSAANGLPLTGNTFMDPFKNSDPFMPSNVSGTGQFESVGCDPFVSKSKEGETNTNNFANFAKFTNS
;
A
#
# COMPACT_ATOMS: atom_id res chain seq x y z
N MET A 1 -22.43 -3.14 29.57
CA MET A 1 -21.52 -4.31 29.60
C MET A 1 -20.13 -3.75 29.90
N MET A 2 -19.72 -3.77 31.17
CA MET A 2 -18.38 -3.31 31.58
C MET A 2 -17.44 -4.51 31.51
N ASP A 3 -16.42 -4.40 30.68
CA ASP A 3 -15.43 -5.45 30.41
C ASP A 3 -14.62 -5.78 31.67
N LEU A 4 -14.76 -7.02 32.12
CA LEU A 4 -13.96 -7.69 33.14
C LEU A 4 -12.61 -8.15 32.55
N LEU A 5 -11.67 -7.24 32.33
CA LEU A 5 -10.27 -7.62 32.05
C LEU A 5 -9.29 -6.65 32.76
N GLY A 6 -8.87 -7.02 33.97
CA GLY A 6 -7.79 -6.34 34.71
C GLY A 6 -8.04 -6.05 36.21
N GLY A 7 -8.87 -6.86 36.89
CA GLY A 7 -9.37 -6.58 38.24
C GLY A 7 -8.55 -7.14 39.39
N THR A 8 -7.33 -6.63 39.65
CA THR A 8 -6.66 -6.91 40.94
C THR A 8 -6.09 -5.66 41.60
N MET A 9 -5.44 -4.77 40.85
CA MET A 9 -4.91 -3.51 41.41
C MET A 9 -5.87 -2.34 41.25
N SER A 10 -6.63 -2.26 40.15
CA SER A 10 -7.50 -1.12 39.85
C SER A 10 -8.69 -0.99 40.81
N GLU A 11 -9.22 -2.08 41.34
CA GLU A 11 -10.31 -2.05 42.32
C GLU A 11 -9.81 -1.60 43.70
N MET A 12 -8.63 -2.06 44.15
CA MET A 12 -8.04 -1.56 45.39
C MET A 12 -7.64 -0.07 45.28
N LEU A 13 -7.22 0.38 44.09
CA LEU A 13 -6.97 1.79 43.77
C LEU A 13 -8.25 2.63 43.68
N PHE A 14 -9.36 2.05 43.24
CA PHE A 14 -10.67 2.69 43.28
C PHE A 14 -11.16 2.82 44.72
N LEU A 15 -10.93 1.80 45.55
CA LEU A 15 -11.25 1.80 46.98
C LEU A 15 -10.35 2.73 47.80
N SER A 16 -9.11 2.99 47.37
CA SER A 16 -8.23 3.98 48.01
C SER A 16 -8.68 5.43 47.81
N LYS A 17 -9.56 5.70 46.84
CA LYS A 17 -10.16 7.04 46.66
C LYS A 17 -11.14 7.41 47.76
N PHE A 18 -11.56 6.45 48.58
CA PHE A 18 -12.50 6.64 49.68
C PHE A 18 -11.83 7.04 51.03
N GLY A 19 -10.57 7.48 50.99
CA GLY A 19 -9.92 8.16 52.13
C GLY A 19 -9.51 7.28 53.33
N LEU A 20 -9.60 5.94 53.21
CA LEU A 20 -9.22 5.00 54.28
C LEU A 20 -7.74 4.60 54.20
N SER A 21 -7.12 4.36 55.37
CA SER A 21 -5.74 3.87 55.41
C SER A 21 -5.62 2.48 54.77
N GLN A 22 -4.54 2.26 54.01
CA GLN A 22 -4.30 1.01 53.28
C GLN A 22 -4.35 -0.23 54.20
N ALA A 23 -3.94 -0.08 55.46
CA ALA A 23 -4.01 -1.14 56.47
C ALA A 23 -5.45 -1.55 56.84
N ASN A 24 -6.40 -0.60 56.88
CA ASN A 24 -7.80 -0.89 57.17
C ASN A 24 -8.49 -1.52 55.95
N LEU A 25 -8.17 -1.05 54.74
CA LEU A 25 -8.66 -1.66 53.50
C LEU A 25 -8.21 -3.11 53.36
N ALA A 26 -6.94 -3.42 53.67
CA ALA A 26 -6.43 -4.79 53.66
C ALA A 26 -7.14 -5.69 54.69
N ARG A 27 -7.48 -5.16 55.87
CA ARG A 27 -8.21 -5.90 56.91
C ARG A 27 -9.66 -6.18 56.52
N ILE A 28 -10.35 -5.20 55.94
CA ILE A 28 -11.72 -5.36 55.41
C ILE A 28 -11.72 -6.36 54.26
N TRP A 29 -10.76 -6.25 53.33
CA TRP A 29 -10.60 -7.18 52.22
C TRP A 29 -10.41 -8.62 52.70
N ALA A 30 -9.51 -8.86 53.67
CA ALA A 30 -9.27 -10.19 54.23
C ALA A 30 -10.49 -10.77 54.97
N HIS A 31 -11.37 -9.91 55.50
CA HIS A 31 -12.61 -10.34 56.15
C HIS A 31 -13.69 -10.76 55.13
N VAL A 32 -13.68 -10.15 53.96
CA VAL A 32 -14.70 -10.37 52.92
C VAL A 32 -14.25 -11.45 51.93
N ASP A 33 -12.96 -11.53 51.59
CA ASP A 33 -12.37 -12.59 50.75
C ASP A 33 -11.98 -13.81 51.61
N VAL A 34 -12.99 -14.47 52.18
CA VAL A 34 -12.83 -15.65 53.06
C VAL A 34 -12.14 -16.82 52.34
N GLN A 35 -12.24 -16.88 51.01
CA GLN A 35 -11.66 -17.96 50.20
C GLN A 35 -10.25 -17.63 49.66
N LYS A 36 -9.71 -16.43 49.93
CA LYS A 36 -8.40 -15.95 49.43
C LYS A 36 -8.23 -16.10 47.92
N THR A 37 -9.33 -15.92 47.19
CA THR A 37 -9.35 -16.13 45.73
C THR A 37 -8.85 -14.90 44.97
N GLY A 38 -8.72 -13.76 45.65
CA GLY A 38 -8.26 -12.50 45.06
C GLY A 38 -9.31 -11.84 44.15
N ARG A 39 -10.55 -12.36 44.13
CA ARG A 39 -11.70 -11.79 43.41
C ARG A 39 -12.92 -11.82 44.33
N LEU A 40 -13.58 -10.69 44.48
CA LEU A 40 -14.79 -10.56 45.29
C LEU A 40 -16.02 -10.86 44.43
N ASP A 41 -16.86 -11.79 44.86
CA ASP A 41 -18.18 -12.01 44.25
C ASP A 41 -19.12 -10.82 44.51
N LEU A 42 -20.24 -10.70 43.80
CA LEU A 42 -21.13 -9.54 43.85
C LEU A 42 -21.65 -9.25 45.29
N GLU A 43 -22.00 -10.30 46.04
CA GLU A 43 -22.46 -10.19 47.43
C GLU A 43 -21.33 -9.77 48.37
N GLN A 44 -20.13 -10.29 48.13
CA GLN A 44 -18.91 -9.95 48.86
C GLN A 44 -18.50 -8.49 48.58
N TYR A 45 -18.55 -8.06 47.33
CA TYR A 45 -18.27 -6.69 46.92
C TYR A 45 -19.24 -5.68 47.57
N ALA A 46 -20.54 -5.99 47.60
CA ALA A 46 -21.53 -5.18 48.28
C ALA A 46 -21.25 -5.05 49.79
N LYS A 47 -20.89 -6.17 50.44
CA LYS A 47 -20.50 -6.19 51.86
C LYS A 47 -19.22 -5.38 52.11
N CYS A 48 -18.24 -5.45 51.20
CA CYS A 48 -17.01 -4.66 51.24
C CYS A 48 -17.30 -3.16 51.21
N ILE A 49 -18.15 -2.69 50.29
CA ILE A 49 -18.50 -1.26 50.17
C ILE A 49 -19.28 -0.77 51.41
N LEU A 50 -20.19 -1.57 51.94
CA LEU A 50 -20.93 -1.21 53.16
C LEU A 50 -19.99 -1.02 54.36
N LEU A 51 -19.06 -1.95 54.57
CA LEU A 51 -18.06 -1.86 55.65
C LEU A 51 -17.11 -0.66 55.46
N ILE A 52 -16.75 -0.35 54.21
CA ILE A 52 -15.92 0.80 53.85
C ILE A 52 -16.64 2.12 54.12
N ARG A 53 -17.94 2.19 53.85
CA ARG A 53 -18.77 3.35 54.17
C ARG A 53 -18.94 3.53 55.68
N GLU A 54 -19.18 2.44 56.41
CA GLU A 54 -19.31 2.44 57.87
C GLU A 54 -18.01 2.88 58.56
N CYS A 55 -16.85 2.51 57.98
CA CYS A 55 -15.54 2.98 58.45
C CYS A 55 -15.26 4.45 58.11
N GLN A 56 -15.86 5.02 57.06
CA GLN A 56 -15.75 6.45 56.70
C GLN A 56 -16.67 7.35 57.51
N GLU A 57 -17.85 6.87 57.87
CA GLU A 57 -18.83 7.60 58.70
C GLU A 57 -18.39 7.70 60.18
N GLY A 58 -17.17 7.25 60.52
CA GLY A 58 -16.50 7.55 61.78
C GLY A 58 -17.02 6.75 62.97
N LEU A 59 -17.67 5.61 62.75
CA LEU A 59 -18.12 4.72 63.84
C LEU A 59 -16.98 3.80 64.31
N THR A 60 -15.85 4.38 64.69
CA THR A 60 -14.83 3.67 65.47
C THR A 60 -15.27 3.53 66.92
N SER A 61 -16.24 2.65 67.18
CA SER A 61 -16.29 1.86 68.42
C SER A 61 -17.30 0.74 68.20
N LYS A 62 -16.96 -0.48 68.61
CA LYS A 62 -17.77 -1.71 68.51
C LYS A 62 -17.65 -2.50 67.20
N ILE A 63 -16.43 -2.75 66.75
CA ILE A 63 -16.12 -4.12 66.31
C ILE A 63 -15.83 -4.93 67.58
N SER A 64 -16.91 -5.29 68.29
CA SER A 64 -16.91 -6.48 69.12
C SER A 64 -17.91 -7.41 68.44
N MET A 65 -17.36 -8.45 67.83
CA MET A 65 -18.11 -9.61 67.39
C MET A 65 -18.98 -10.08 68.56
N SER A 66 -20.30 -9.95 68.46
CA SER A 66 -21.20 -10.70 69.31
C SER A 66 -22.30 -11.34 68.48
N ILE A 67 -22.23 -12.66 68.53
CA ILE A 67 -23.19 -13.67 68.14
C ILE A 67 -24.53 -13.46 68.90
N ALA A 68 -25.61 -13.95 68.28
CA ALA A 68 -26.91 -14.35 68.85
C ALA A 68 -28.06 -13.32 68.99
N SER A 69 -29.08 -13.59 68.18
CA SER A 69 -30.51 -13.74 68.51
C SER A 69 -31.41 -12.50 68.73
N PRO A 70 -32.66 -12.51 68.19
CA PRO A 70 -33.59 -11.40 68.27
C PRO A 70 -34.51 -11.51 69.50
N ALA A 71 -34.76 -10.39 70.19
CA ALA A 71 -35.93 -10.22 71.04
C ALA A 71 -36.30 -8.72 71.16
N PRO A 72 -37.59 -8.37 71.16
CA PRO A 72 -38.06 -6.98 71.17
C PRO A 72 -38.25 -6.45 72.60
N PRO A 73 -38.08 -5.14 72.87
CA PRO A 73 -38.53 -4.54 74.11
C PRO A 73 -39.92 -3.91 73.93
N MET A 74 -40.82 -4.14 74.90
CA MET A 74 -41.57 -3.09 75.62
C MET A 74 -42.80 -3.72 76.29
N ALA A 75 -42.67 -4.01 77.60
CA ALA A 75 -43.78 -4.11 78.51
C ALA A 75 -43.92 -2.77 79.24
N LEU A 76 -44.96 -2.00 78.92
CA LEU A 76 -45.35 -0.83 79.69
C LEU A 76 -46.15 -1.30 80.91
N THR A 77 -45.54 -1.15 82.08
CA THR A 77 -46.17 -1.37 83.38
C THR A 77 -47.22 -0.27 83.62
N ARG A 78 -48.48 -0.70 83.75
CA ARG A 78 -49.59 0.11 84.26
C ARG A 78 -49.27 0.54 85.69
N ARG A 79 -49.32 1.85 85.96
CA ARG A 79 -49.39 2.42 87.30
C ARG A 79 -50.86 2.41 87.75
N ASP A 80 -51.20 1.51 88.67
CA ASP A 80 -52.41 1.60 89.48
C ASP A 80 -52.23 2.72 90.51
N SER A 81 -53.00 3.80 90.35
CA SER A 81 -53.23 4.80 91.40
C SER A 81 -54.61 4.56 92.00
N GLN A 82 -54.64 3.76 93.06
CA GLN A 82 -55.80 3.59 93.93
C GLN A 82 -56.08 4.90 94.68
N ILE A 83 -57.02 5.69 94.19
CA ILE A 83 -57.62 6.78 94.96
C ILE A 83 -58.72 6.17 95.82
N SER A 84 -58.38 5.99 97.09
CA SER A 84 -59.29 5.78 98.20
C SER A 84 -60.35 6.88 98.22
N THR A 85 -61.60 6.52 97.89
CA THR A 85 -62.80 7.33 98.15
C THR A 85 -63.81 6.47 98.89
N ASN A 86 -63.42 6.01 100.08
CA ASN A 86 -64.40 5.54 101.06
C ASN A 86 -64.98 6.79 101.74
N SER A 87 -66.12 7.25 101.26
CA SER A 87 -66.91 8.33 101.87
C SER A 87 -68.38 7.95 101.85
N GLY A 88 -68.97 7.88 103.04
CA GLY A 88 -70.39 8.18 103.21
C GLY A 88 -71.34 7.01 103.47
N SER A 89 -71.02 6.09 104.39
CA SER A 89 -72.09 5.49 105.20
C SER A 89 -72.57 6.56 106.19
N GLY A 90 -73.62 7.28 105.80
CA GLY A 90 -74.28 8.30 106.59
C GLY A 90 -75.78 8.10 106.50
N ILE A 91 -76.30 7.33 107.46
CA ILE A 91 -77.61 7.46 108.11
C ILE A 91 -78.66 8.17 107.25
N ARG A 92 -79.61 7.41 106.68
CA ARG A 92 -80.87 7.93 106.11
C ARG A 92 -81.88 8.04 107.27
N PRO A 93 -82.26 9.24 107.75
CA PRO A 93 -83.44 9.35 108.60
C PRO A 93 -84.67 9.15 107.74
N LEU A 94 -85.46 8.16 108.14
CA LEU A 94 -86.82 7.89 107.71
C LEU A 94 -87.67 9.15 107.94
N MET A 95 -87.99 9.92 106.88
CA MET A 95 -89.02 10.96 106.83
C MET A 95 -89.53 11.09 105.38
N PRO A 96 -90.77 11.56 105.15
CA PRO A 96 -91.54 11.24 103.94
C PRO A 96 -90.84 11.68 102.67
N GLU A 97 -90.66 10.75 101.74
CA GLU A 97 -90.19 11.03 100.38
C GLU A 97 -91.10 12.08 99.76
N ASN A 98 -90.56 13.29 99.60
CA ASN A 98 -91.21 14.28 98.77
C ASN A 98 -90.97 13.84 97.32
N PRO A 99 -92.00 13.39 96.57
CA PRO A 99 -91.84 12.76 95.26
C PRO A 99 -91.06 13.63 94.27
N ARG A 100 -91.13 14.96 94.45
CA ARG A 100 -90.38 15.95 93.68
C ARG A 100 -88.86 15.87 93.89
N VAL A 101 -88.39 15.51 95.08
CA VAL A 101 -86.95 15.35 95.36
C VAL A 101 -86.41 14.09 94.70
N GLN A 102 -87.18 12.99 94.71
CA GLN A 102 -86.80 11.74 94.04
C GLN A 102 -86.77 11.88 92.51
N GLU A 103 -87.74 12.59 91.93
CA GLU A 103 -87.76 12.93 90.50
C GLU A 103 -86.55 13.81 90.11
N LEU A 104 -86.21 14.80 90.95
CA LEU A 104 -85.00 15.61 90.76
C LEU A 104 -83.73 14.77 90.85
N THR A 105 -83.62 13.83 91.81
CA THR A 105 -82.48 12.91 91.91
C THR A 105 -82.36 12.02 90.67
N ALA A 106 -83.46 11.43 90.19
CA ALA A 106 -83.46 10.63 88.96
C ALA A 106 -83.09 11.46 87.71
N SER A 107 -83.55 12.73 87.64
CA SER A 107 -83.16 13.65 86.57
C SER A 107 -81.67 14.00 86.65
N ILE A 108 -81.12 14.20 87.84
CA ILE A 108 -79.69 14.45 88.06
C ILE A 108 -78.88 13.23 87.60
N GLU A 109 -79.28 12.02 87.97
CA GLU A 109 -78.63 10.78 87.53
C GLU A 109 -78.70 10.60 86.02
N CYS A 110 -79.85 10.86 85.39
CA CYS A 110 -80.02 10.85 83.94
C CYS A 110 -79.08 11.87 83.26
N MET A 111 -78.99 13.10 83.80
CA MET A 111 -78.07 14.13 83.30
C MET A 111 -76.60 13.72 83.46
N GLN A 112 -76.24 13.09 84.58
CA GLN A 112 -74.89 12.56 84.80
C GLN A 112 -74.55 11.40 83.86
N GLN A 113 -75.52 10.53 83.54
CA GLN A 113 -75.34 9.48 82.54
C GLN A 113 -75.16 10.06 81.13
N LYS A 114 -75.98 11.04 80.75
CA LYS A 114 -75.83 11.75 79.48
C LYS A 114 -74.47 12.47 79.39
N ARG A 115 -74.02 13.08 80.49
CA ARG A 115 -72.70 13.70 80.57
C ARG A 115 -71.57 12.69 80.37
N ARG A 116 -71.59 11.54 81.06
CA ARG A 116 -70.60 10.47 80.87
C ARG A 116 -70.57 9.96 79.43
N LYS A 117 -71.73 9.75 78.82
CA LYS A 117 -71.81 9.35 77.41
C LYS A 117 -71.20 10.41 76.48
N ALA A 118 -71.52 11.69 76.70
CA ALA A 118 -70.92 12.78 75.94
C ALA A 118 -69.40 12.90 76.16
N GLU A 119 -68.91 12.64 77.38
CA GLU A 119 -67.47 12.59 77.70
C GLU A 119 -66.76 11.42 76.99
N GLU A 120 -67.39 10.24 76.92
CA GLU A 120 -66.90 9.08 76.15
C GLU A 120 -66.86 9.37 74.64
N ASP A 121 -67.93 9.93 74.09
CA ASP A 121 -68.02 10.32 72.67
C ASP A 121 -66.96 11.40 72.33
N LEU A 122 -66.73 12.37 73.24
CA LEU A 122 -65.68 13.38 73.10
C LEU A 122 -64.29 12.75 73.10
N PHE A 123 -64.01 11.85 74.05
CA PHE A 123 -62.73 11.15 74.13
C PHE A 123 -62.45 10.33 72.86
N GLN A 124 -63.46 9.64 72.33
CA GLN A 124 -63.32 8.90 71.08
C GLN A 124 -63.06 9.84 69.89
N ALA A 125 -63.81 10.95 69.77
CA ALA A 125 -63.61 11.94 68.72
C ALA A 125 -62.20 12.59 68.79
N GLU A 126 -61.67 12.83 69.99
CA GLU A 126 -60.30 13.31 70.19
C GLU A 126 -59.25 12.28 69.76
N ALA A 127 -59.48 10.99 70.04
CA ALA A 127 -58.61 9.91 69.58
C ALA A 127 -58.60 9.80 68.04
N ASP A 128 -59.78 9.87 67.42
CA ASP A 128 -59.92 9.83 65.95
C ASP A 128 -59.26 11.06 65.30
N LEU A 129 -59.43 12.25 65.88
CA LEU A 129 -58.77 13.47 65.42
C LEU A 129 -57.24 13.34 65.50
N LYS A 130 -56.72 12.71 66.55
CA LYS A 130 -55.27 12.45 66.68
C LYS A 130 -54.75 11.49 65.62
N VAL A 131 -55.49 10.42 65.31
CA VAL A 131 -55.14 9.49 64.21
C VAL A 131 -55.19 10.22 62.88
N LYS A 132 -56.27 10.94 62.58
CA LYS A 132 -56.42 11.71 61.34
C LYS A 132 -55.33 12.77 61.18
N ASN A 133 -54.95 13.45 62.25
CA ASN A 133 -53.84 14.41 62.23
C ASN A 133 -52.49 13.71 61.94
N SER A 134 -52.28 12.47 62.39
CA SER A 134 -51.09 11.70 62.03
C SER A 134 -51.09 11.26 60.56
N GLU A 135 -52.25 10.87 60.02
CA GLU A 135 -52.42 10.54 58.60
C GLU A 135 -52.13 11.76 57.71
N VAL A 136 -52.67 12.94 58.08
CA VAL A 136 -52.42 14.19 57.35
C VAL A 136 -50.93 14.50 57.31
N LYS A 137 -50.23 14.40 58.44
CA LYS A 137 -48.76 14.61 58.49
C LYS A 137 -47.98 13.61 57.66
N ASN A 138 -48.39 12.34 57.64
CA ASN A 138 -47.75 11.34 56.80
C ASN A 138 -47.93 11.68 55.30
N LEU A 139 -49.14 12.06 54.90
CA LEU A 139 -49.43 12.49 53.53
C LEU A 139 -48.67 13.77 53.14
N GLU A 140 -48.49 14.72 54.07
CA GLU A 140 -47.66 15.91 53.84
C GLU A 140 -46.20 15.54 53.57
N ILE A 141 -45.63 14.57 54.31
CA ILE A 141 -44.28 14.08 54.08
C ILE A 141 -44.19 13.38 52.72
N GLU A 142 -45.15 12.51 52.40
CA GLU A 142 -45.21 11.83 51.10
C GLU A 142 -45.29 12.84 49.95
N LEU A 143 -46.12 13.87 50.06
CA LEU A 143 -46.22 14.94 49.07
C LEU A 143 -44.88 15.65 48.88
N LEU A 144 -44.22 16.07 49.95
CA LEU A 144 -42.92 16.74 49.88
C LEU A 144 -41.84 15.85 49.23
N THR A 145 -41.82 14.56 49.57
CA THR A 145 -40.88 13.61 48.95
C THR A 145 -41.18 13.43 47.46
N LEU A 146 -42.44 13.25 47.08
CA LEU A 146 -42.85 13.16 45.67
C LEU A 146 -42.52 14.43 44.90
N GLU A 147 -42.78 15.61 45.46
CA GLU A 147 -42.39 16.89 44.86
C GLU A 147 -40.87 16.99 44.62
N ALA A 148 -40.06 16.53 45.57
CA ALA A 148 -38.61 16.46 45.41
C ALA A 148 -38.20 15.50 44.26
N THR A 149 -38.82 14.32 44.17
CA THR A 149 -38.56 13.38 43.06
C THR A 149 -38.96 13.96 41.71
N VAL A 150 -40.10 14.66 41.63
CA VAL A 150 -40.54 15.34 40.40
C VAL A 150 -39.56 16.42 39.98
N LYS A 151 -39.04 17.22 40.92
CA LYS A 151 -37.99 18.21 40.63
C LYS A 151 -36.73 17.55 40.09
N GLN A 152 -36.28 16.43 40.69
CA GLN A 152 -35.12 15.69 40.22
C GLN A 152 -35.33 15.12 38.80
N LEU A 153 -36.48 14.52 38.53
CA LEU A 153 -36.81 14.00 37.19
C LEU A 153 -36.88 15.12 36.13
N ARG A 154 -37.36 16.31 36.49
CA ARG A 154 -37.33 17.46 35.59
C ARG A 154 -35.90 17.86 35.22
N VAL A 155 -34.97 17.86 36.19
CA VAL A 155 -33.55 18.12 35.93
C VAL A 155 -32.96 17.05 35.02
N GLN A 156 -33.21 15.77 35.32
CA GLN A 156 -32.73 14.66 34.48
C GLN A 156 -33.25 14.75 33.05
N ARG A 157 -34.52 15.12 32.86
CA ARG A 157 -35.09 15.34 31.53
C ARG A 157 -34.37 16.45 30.76
N VAL A 158 -34.06 17.56 31.40
CA VAL A 158 -33.33 18.67 30.76
C VAL A 158 -31.92 18.23 30.37
N GLU A 159 -31.23 17.50 31.24
CA GLU A 159 -29.88 17.02 30.94
C GLU A 159 -29.87 15.95 29.83
N ALA A 160 -30.85 15.03 29.84
CA ALA A 160 -31.04 14.07 28.76
C ALA A 160 -31.32 14.76 27.42
N ASN A 161 -32.19 15.78 27.40
CA ASN A 161 -32.45 16.58 26.20
C ASN A 161 -31.20 17.33 25.72
N LYS A 162 -30.37 17.84 26.63
CA LYS A 162 -29.09 18.45 26.27
C LYS A 162 -28.16 17.45 25.60
N ARG A 163 -28.00 16.26 26.19
CA ARG A 163 -27.21 15.17 25.60
C ARG A 163 -27.72 14.76 24.23
N LEU A 164 -29.05 14.72 24.05
CA LEU A 164 -29.66 14.41 22.76
C LEU A 164 -29.31 15.47 21.71
N ASN A 165 -29.45 16.75 22.03
CA ASN A 165 -29.08 17.84 21.11
C ASN A 165 -27.57 17.84 20.77
N ASP A 166 -26.71 17.53 21.75
CA ASP A 166 -25.27 17.37 21.50
C ASP A 166 -24.98 16.20 20.53
N LEU A 167 -25.74 15.11 20.60
CA LEU A 167 -25.66 14.01 19.64
C LEU A 167 -26.20 14.41 18.27
N ASP A 168 -27.34 15.09 18.19
CA ASP A 168 -27.93 15.56 16.94
C ASP A 168 -26.97 16.50 16.19
N THR A 169 -26.33 17.43 16.91
CA THR A 169 -25.31 18.32 16.30
C THR A 169 -24.07 17.54 15.83
N ARG A 170 -23.68 16.46 16.52
CA ARG A 170 -22.58 15.59 16.08
C ARG A 170 -22.97 14.78 14.85
N VAL A 171 -24.19 14.26 14.79
CA VAL A 171 -24.72 13.55 13.61
C VAL A 171 -24.72 14.49 12.41
N ALA A 172 -25.29 15.69 12.54
CA ALA A 172 -25.30 16.68 11.46
C ALA A 172 -23.88 17.02 10.97
N LYS A 173 -22.90 17.18 11.88
CA LYS A 173 -21.50 17.39 11.49
C LYS A 173 -20.91 16.21 10.73
N LEU A 174 -21.19 14.98 11.18
CA LEU A 174 -20.71 13.77 10.50
C LEU A 174 -21.36 13.61 9.13
N GLU A 175 -22.66 13.91 9.00
CA GLU A 175 -23.38 13.91 7.72
C GLU A 175 -22.76 14.92 6.74
N THR A 176 -22.45 16.13 7.20
CA THR A 176 -21.73 17.13 6.38
C THR A 176 -20.37 16.61 5.93
N VAL A 177 -19.56 16.05 6.84
CA VAL A 177 -18.24 15.51 6.50
C VAL A 177 -18.34 14.33 5.54
N CYS A 178 -19.32 13.44 5.74
CA CYS A 178 -19.60 12.33 4.82
C CYS A 178 -19.97 12.86 3.42
N SER A 179 -20.89 13.83 3.33
CA SER A 179 -21.27 14.44 2.06
C SER A 179 -20.09 15.15 1.37
N GLU A 180 -19.27 15.90 2.11
CA GLU A 180 -18.05 16.53 1.58
C GLU A 180 -17.05 15.48 1.07
N SER A 181 -16.80 14.41 1.83
CA SER A 181 -15.91 13.34 1.39
C SER A 181 -16.43 12.59 0.16
N GLN A 182 -17.75 12.39 0.05
CA GLN A 182 -18.38 11.80 -1.13
C GLN A 182 -18.20 12.68 -2.36
N ASN A 183 -18.44 14.00 -2.24
CA ASN A 183 -18.22 14.95 -3.34
C ASN A 183 -16.75 14.97 -3.78
N ARG A 184 -15.81 14.91 -2.83
CA ARG A 184 -14.37 14.85 -3.14
C ARG A 184 -13.99 13.56 -3.86
N LEU A 185 -14.59 12.43 -3.49
CA LEU A 185 -14.39 11.16 -4.20
C LEU A 185 -14.92 11.22 -5.63
N GLU A 186 -16.11 11.79 -5.84
CA GLU A 186 -16.70 11.96 -7.17
C GLU A 186 -15.88 12.89 -8.07
N GLU A 187 -15.33 13.98 -7.52
CA GLU A 187 -14.42 14.88 -8.22
C GLU A 187 -13.11 14.18 -8.62
N GLU A 188 -12.50 13.44 -7.69
CA GLU A 188 -11.28 12.67 -7.96
C GLU A 188 -11.53 11.52 -8.95
N GLU A 189 -12.68 10.86 -8.88
CA GLU A 189 -13.08 9.85 -9.87
C GLU A 189 -13.25 10.46 -11.26
N SER A 190 -13.91 11.62 -11.36
CA SER A 190 -14.06 12.37 -12.62
C SER A 190 -12.69 12.80 -13.18
N ARG A 191 -11.77 13.26 -12.32
CA ARG A 191 -10.40 13.62 -12.71
C ARG A 191 -9.63 12.40 -13.20
N LEU A 192 -9.75 11.27 -12.51
CA LEU A 192 -9.12 10.01 -12.89
C LEU A 192 -9.67 9.46 -14.21
N GLN A 193 -10.97 9.59 -14.45
CA GLN A 193 -11.58 9.22 -15.73
C GLN A 193 -11.03 10.08 -16.88
N LYS A 194 -10.89 11.39 -16.66
CA LYS A 194 -10.30 12.31 -17.65
C LYS A 194 -8.85 11.95 -17.96
N THR A 195 -8.00 11.76 -16.94
CA THR A 195 -6.59 11.39 -17.16
C THR A 195 -6.45 10.02 -17.82
N LYS A 196 -7.32 9.05 -17.48
CA LYS A 196 -7.37 7.75 -18.15
C LYS A 196 -7.72 7.89 -19.63
N ALA A 197 -8.68 8.75 -19.98
CA ALA A 197 -9.03 9.03 -21.37
C ALA A 197 -7.85 9.67 -22.12
N ASP A 198 -7.20 10.66 -21.51
CA ASP A 198 -6.02 11.33 -22.09
C ASP A 198 -4.86 10.35 -22.33
N ILE A 199 -4.60 9.42 -21.39
CA ILE A 199 -3.58 8.37 -21.53
C ILE A 199 -3.94 7.41 -22.68
N LEU A 200 -5.20 6.99 -22.80
CA LEU A 200 -5.63 6.11 -23.88
C LEU A 200 -5.45 6.77 -25.24
N GLN A 201 -5.82 8.05 -25.36
CA GLN A 201 -5.64 8.82 -26.58
C GLN A 201 -4.15 9.00 -26.92
N ALA A 202 -3.31 9.33 -25.93
CA ALA A 202 -1.87 9.44 -26.14
C ALA A 202 -1.24 8.11 -26.59
N ARG A 203 -1.71 6.98 -26.04
CA ARG A 203 -1.27 5.64 -26.44
C ARG A 203 -1.69 5.31 -27.87
N GLU A 204 -2.91 5.68 -28.27
CA GLU A 204 -3.38 5.49 -29.65
C GLU A 204 -2.55 6.31 -30.63
N ASN A 205 -2.31 7.59 -30.33
CA ASN A 205 -1.48 8.46 -31.15
C ASN A 205 -0.04 7.92 -31.29
N SER A 206 0.58 7.50 -30.18
CA SER A 206 1.93 6.89 -30.22
C SER A 206 1.93 5.60 -31.05
N GLY A 207 0.89 4.77 -30.96
CA GLY A 207 0.77 3.57 -31.80
C GLY A 207 0.63 3.90 -33.29
N GLN A 208 -0.09 4.96 -33.64
CA GLN A 208 -0.18 5.46 -35.02
C GLN A 208 1.18 6.00 -35.50
N GLU A 209 1.89 6.76 -34.66
CA GLU A 209 3.23 7.26 -34.96
C GLU A 209 4.24 6.13 -35.20
N ASP A 210 4.21 5.06 -34.38
CA ASP A 210 5.06 3.88 -34.56
C ASP A 210 4.80 3.18 -35.90
N ILE A 211 3.54 3.05 -36.31
CA ILE A 211 3.18 2.48 -37.62
C ILE A 211 3.75 3.34 -38.76
N VAL A 212 3.65 4.66 -38.66
CA VAL A 212 4.19 5.59 -39.67
C VAL A 212 5.72 5.53 -39.70
N LEU A 213 6.37 5.49 -38.54
CA LEU A 213 7.83 5.36 -38.45
C LEU A 213 8.32 4.06 -39.10
N GLU A 214 7.61 2.95 -38.89
CA GLU A 214 7.96 1.67 -39.51
C GLU A 214 7.79 1.71 -41.03
N GLN A 215 6.73 2.36 -41.54
CA GLN A 215 6.55 2.58 -42.98
C GLN A 215 7.69 3.42 -43.58
N ILE A 216 8.09 4.51 -42.92
CA ILE A 216 9.19 5.38 -43.37
C ILE A 216 10.52 4.62 -43.35
N ARG A 217 10.78 3.80 -42.32
CA ARG A 217 11.98 2.95 -42.25
C ARG A 217 12.03 1.95 -43.40
N ALA A 218 10.92 1.26 -43.68
CA ALA A 218 10.83 0.33 -44.79
C ALA A 218 11.06 1.03 -46.14
N GLU A 219 10.50 2.22 -46.34
CA GLU A 219 10.71 2.99 -47.57
C GLU A 219 12.16 3.49 -47.70
N ALA A 220 12.78 3.93 -46.60
CA ALA A 220 14.18 4.33 -46.56
C ALA A 220 15.12 3.15 -46.87
N GLN A 221 14.85 1.96 -46.30
CA GLN A 221 15.59 0.75 -46.59
C GLN A 221 15.50 0.40 -48.09
N LYS A 222 14.29 0.41 -48.66
CA LYS A 222 14.07 0.15 -50.09
C LYS A 222 14.80 1.15 -50.99
N ARG A 223 14.84 2.43 -50.61
CA ARG A 223 15.63 3.45 -51.33
C ARG A 223 17.13 3.19 -51.22
N ASN A 224 17.61 2.79 -50.04
CA ASN A 224 19.02 2.48 -49.81
C ASN A 224 19.46 1.26 -50.63
N GLU A 225 18.66 0.19 -50.67
CA GLU A 225 18.92 -0.99 -51.50
C GLU A 225 19.01 -0.63 -52.99
N ARG A 226 18.11 0.22 -53.49
CA ARG A 226 18.19 0.75 -54.87
C ARG A 226 19.45 1.56 -55.12
N LEU A 227 19.88 2.38 -54.17
CA LEU A 227 21.09 3.19 -54.28
C LEU A 227 22.34 2.30 -54.32
N VAL A 228 22.42 1.30 -53.44
CA VAL A 228 23.51 0.31 -53.46
C VAL A 228 23.51 -0.47 -54.77
N GLY A 229 22.34 -0.90 -55.25
CA GLY A 229 22.21 -1.55 -56.56
C GLY A 229 22.68 -0.67 -57.73
N ALA A 230 22.30 0.60 -57.74
CA ALA A 230 22.76 1.55 -58.77
C ALA A 230 24.27 1.82 -58.67
N LYS A 231 24.82 1.94 -57.45
CA LYS A 231 26.25 2.16 -57.22
C LYS A 231 27.08 0.97 -57.69
N THR A 232 26.69 -0.25 -57.34
CA THR A 232 27.38 -1.48 -57.78
C THR A 232 27.31 -1.64 -59.31
N ALA A 233 26.17 -1.32 -59.93
CA ALA A 233 26.05 -1.30 -61.39
C ALA A 233 26.98 -0.26 -62.05
N LEU A 234 27.12 0.93 -61.46
CA LEU A 234 28.07 1.95 -61.92
C LEU A 234 29.52 1.49 -61.76
N GLU A 235 29.89 0.89 -60.64
CA GLU A 235 31.23 0.31 -60.42
C GLU A 235 31.54 -0.80 -61.43
N GLN A 236 30.56 -1.66 -61.75
CA GLN A 236 30.69 -2.67 -62.81
C GLN A 236 30.86 -2.04 -64.20
N GLN A 237 30.22 -0.92 -64.50
CA GLN A 237 30.45 -0.21 -65.77
C GLN A 237 31.84 0.45 -65.79
N ASN A 238 32.27 1.04 -64.67
CA ASN A 238 33.56 1.70 -64.57
C ASN A 238 34.73 0.70 -64.74
N THR A 239 34.62 -0.50 -64.14
CA THR A 239 35.59 -1.60 -64.35
C THR A 239 35.64 -2.04 -65.82
N LYS A 240 34.50 -2.13 -66.51
CA LYS A 240 34.47 -2.39 -67.96
C LYS A 240 35.14 -1.26 -68.75
N PHE A 241 34.90 0.00 -68.40
CA PHE A 241 35.56 1.13 -69.05
C PHE A 241 37.07 1.11 -68.85
N VAL A 242 37.56 0.78 -67.65
CA VAL A 242 39.00 0.60 -67.39
C VAL A 242 39.58 -0.50 -68.28
N ALA A 243 38.90 -1.65 -68.38
CA ALA A 243 39.31 -2.74 -69.26
C ALA A 243 39.36 -2.30 -70.74
N PHE A 244 38.35 -1.56 -71.23
CA PHE A 244 38.37 -1.01 -72.58
C PHE A 244 39.50 0.01 -72.81
N VAL A 245 39.84 0.83 -71.80
CA VAL A 245 40.98 1.74 -71.86
C VAL A 245 42.29 0.96 -71.94
N ASP A 246 42.45 -0.11 -71.17
CA ASP A 246 43.65 -0.98 -71.23
C ASP A 246 43.78 -1.67 -72.59
N GLU A 247 42.67 -2.18 -73.15
CA GLU A 247 42.62 -2.75 -74.50
C GLU A 247 42.99 -1.73 -75.58
N LEU A 248 42.41 -0.52 -75.53
CA LEU A 248 42.77 0.58 -76.43
C LEU A 248 44.26 0.91 -76.33
N THR A 249 44.80 1.04 -75.12
CA THR A 249 46.22 1.33 -74.90
C THR A 249 47.10 0.20 -75.46
N GLN A 250 46.67 -1.07 -75.36
CA GLN A 250 47.40 -2.18 -75.95
C GLN A 250 47.37 -2.15 -77.49
N LEU A 251 46.24 -1.79 -78.09
CA LEU A 251 46.13 -1.61 -79.55
C LEU A 251 47.00 -0.45 -80.03
N GLU A 252 47.03 0.68 -79.31
CA GLU A 252 47.90 1.81 -79.61
C GLU A 252 49.38 1.41 -79.61
N ARG A 253 49.83 0.63 -78.59
CA ARG A 253 51.20 0.09 -78.58
C ARG A 253 51.50 -0.83 -79.76
N LYS A 254 50.54 -1.69 -80.14
CA LYS A 254 50.70 -2.59 -81.31
C LYS A 254 50.80 -1.78 -82.61
N MET A 255 49.99 -0.74 -82.77
CA MET A 255 50.07 0.17 -83.92
C MET A 255 51.43 0.87 -83.96
N ALA A 256 51.93 1.38 -82.82
CA ALA A 256 53.25 2.00 -82.74
C ALA A 256 54.37 1.02 -83.13
N CYS A 257 54.34 -0.23 -82.63
CA CYS A 257 55.30 -1.27 -83.05
C CYS A 257 55.21 -1.56 -84.56
N GLN A 258 54.00 -1.73 -85.10
CA GLN A 258 53.82 -1.93 -86.54
C GLN A 258 54.31 -0.74 -87.37
N GLU A 259 54.13 0.48 -86.88
CA GLU A 259 54.61 1.69 -87.53
C GLU A 259 56.14 1.74 -87.54
N THR A 260 56.81 1.37 -86.44
CA THR A 260 58.27 1.23 -86.41
C THR A 260 58.78 0.13 -87.34
N GLU A 261 58.11 -1.03 -87.39
CA GLU A 261 58.45 -2.12 -88.32
C GLU A 261 58.21 -1.70 -89.79
N SER A 262 57.12 -1.00 -90.07
CA SER A 262 56.85 -0.43 -91.40
C SER A 262 57.92 0.60 -91.78
N GLY A 263 58.35 1.44 -90.84
CA GLY A 263 59.47 2.36 -91.01
C GLY A 263 60.78 1.63 -91.31
N ARG A 264 61.13 0.61 -90.52
CA ARG A 264 62.31 -0.25 -90.73
C ARG A 264 62.28 -0.94 -92.08
N LEU A 265 61.13 -1.48 -92.49
CA LEU A 265 60.93 -2.11 -93.80
C LEU A 265 61.06 -1.10 -94.93
N LYS A 266 60.50 0.11 -94.79
CA LYS A 266 60.69 1.19 -95.77
C LYS A 266 62.16 1.57 -95.90
N GLU A 267 62.88 1.70 -94.80
CA GLU A 267 64.31 1.99 -94.80
C GLU A 267 65.11 0.84 -95.45
N GLN A 268 64.78 -0.42 -95.12
CA GLN A 268 65.39 -1.59 -95.75
C GLN A 268 65.13 -1.62 -97.27
N ILE A 269 63.92 -1.28 -97.72
CA ILE A 269 63.59 -1.15 -99.15
C ILE A 269 64.42 -0.05 -99.79
N GLU A 270 64.56 1.11 -99.15
CA GLU A 270 65.32 2.23 -99.70
C GLU A 270 66.82 1.95 -99.74
N GLN A 271 67.38 1.31 -98.72
CA GLN A 271 68.76 0.81 -98.74
C GLN A 271 68.97 -0.20 -99.88
N MET A 272 68.02 -1.12 -100.09
CA MET A 272 68.11 -2.10 -101.17
C MET A 272 67.97 -1.44 -102.56
N ARG A 273 67.11 -0.42 -102.68
CA ARG A 273 66.98 0.41 -103.90
C ARG A 273 68.31 1.11 -104.21
N HIS A 274 68.94 1.75 -103.21
CA HIS A 274 70.22 2.43 -103.38
C HIS A 274 71.35 1.47 -103.79
N ILE A 275 71.42 0.27 -103.20
CA ILE A 275 72.41 -0.75 -103.59
C ILE A 275 72.16 -1.20 -105.04
N LEU A 276 70.90 -1.41 -105.43
CA LEU A 276 70.54 -1.77 -106.81
C LEU A 276 70.92 -0.66 -107.81
N GLU A 277 70.62 0.60 -107.48
CA GLU A 277 71.04 1.77 -108.30
C GLU A 277 72.57 1.87 -108.41
N GLY A 278 73.32 1.63 -107.34
CA GLY A 278 74.79 1.60 -107.35
C GLY A 278 75.40 0.44 -108.17
N VAL A 279 74.74 -0.72 -108.16
CA VAL A 279 75.10 -1.87 -109.01
C VAL A 279 74.81 -1.60 -110.49
N GLU A 280 73.68 -0.97 -110.81
CA GLU A 280 73.36 -0.52 -112.18
C GLU A 280 74.34 0.55 -112.69
N ALA A 281 74.92 1.36 -111.79
CA ALA A 281 75.97 2.34 -112.08
C ALA A 281 77.41 1.77 -112.13
N ASN A 282 77.59 0.46 -111.89
CA ASN A 282 78.87 -0.27 -111.92
C ASN A 282 79.91 0.19 -110.86
N ASP A 283 79.46 0.59 -109.66
CA ASP A 283 80.31 0.94 -108.52
C ASP A 283 80.77 -0.32 -107.74
N GLU A 284 82.09 -0.55 -107.66
CA GLU A 284 82.68 -1.77 -107.05
C GLU A 284 82.35 -1.93 -105.55
N ASN A 285 82.10 -0.83 -104.83
CA ASN A 285 81.74 -0.87 -103.41
C ASN A 285 80.30 -1.36 -103.19
N SER A 286 79.37 -0.96 -104.07
CA SER A 286 77.95 -1.38 -104.02
C SER A 286 77.79 -2.87 -104.33
N ILE A 287 78.62 -3.43 -105.22
CA ILE A 287 78.65 -4.88 -105.54
C ILE A 287 79.15 -5.71 -104.35
N LYS A 288 80.16 -5.22 -103.62
CA LYS A 288 80.64 -5.87 -102.38
C LYS A 288 79.58 -5.85 -101.27
N GLU A 289 78.88 -4.74 -101.09
CA GLU A 289 77.85 -4.59 -100.06
C GLU A 289 76.63 -5.50 -100.31
N LEU A 290 76.23 -5.66 -101.59
CA LEU A 290 75.19 -6.62 -101.99
C LEU A 290 75.59 -8.06 -101.66
N LEU A 291 76.84 -8.44 -101.96
CA LEU A 291 77.36 -9.79 -101.70
C LEU A 291 77.44 -10.06 -100.18
N GLU A 292 77.85 -9.08 -99.38
CA GLU A 292 77.94 -9.18 -97.92
C GLU A 292 76.57 -9.29 -97.24
N LYS A 293 75.57 -8.49 -97.68
CA LYS A 293 74.19 -8.62 -97.20
C LYS A 293 73.59 -9.98 -97.56
N THR A 294 73.76 -10.43 -98.80
CA THR A 294 73.25 -11.74 -99.26
C THR A 294 73.88 -12.91 -98.49
N PHE A 295 75.18 -12.83 -98.17
CA PHE A 295 75.89 -13.85 -97.41
C PHE A 295 75.50 -13.85 -95.92
N LYS A 296 75.34 -12.66 -95.31
CA LYS A 296 74.91 -12.52 -93.90
C LYS A 296 73.46 -12.97 -93.67
N GLU A 297 72.55 -12.68 -94.60
CA GLU A 297 71.13 -13.06 -94.52
C GLU A 297 70.94 -14.58 -94.67
N SER A 298 71.84 -15.26 -95.40
CA SER A 298 71.87 -16.73 -95.48
C SER A 298 72.36 -17.40 -94.18
N LEU A 299 73.11 -16.71 -93.33
CA LEU A 299 73.62 -17.23 -92.04
C LEU A 299 72.65 -16.99 -90.88
N SER A 300 71.86 -15.91 -90.91
CA SER A 300 70.88 -15.61 -89.86
C SER A 300 69.62 -16.50 -89.94
N ALA A 301 69.24 -16.96 -91.14
CA ALA A 301 68.12 -17.90 -91.31
C ALA A 301 68.39 -19.32 -90.77
N ALA A 302 69.66 -19.68 -90.53
CA ALA A 302 70.06 -21.03 -90.13
C ALA A 302 70.26 -21.23 -88.61
N ASN A 303 70.22 -20.16 -87.79
CA ASN A 303 70.47 -20.22 -86.34
C ASN A 303 69.19 -20.09 -85.49
N GLY A 304 68.22 -20.97 -85.72
CA GLY A 304 67.00 -21.12 -84.91
C GLY A 304 67.13 -21.97 -83.64
N LEU A 305 68.35 -22.18 -83.12
CA LEU A 305 68.59 -22.90 -81.85
C LEU A 305 69.41 -22.04 -80.90
N PRO A 306 68.84 -21.54 -79.78
CA PRO A 306 69.65 -20.94 -78.74
C PRO A 306 70.02 -22.01 -77.71
N LEU A 307 71.30 -22.39 -77.69
CA LEU A 307 71.96 -22.86 -76.49
C LEU A 307 72.93 -21.77 -76.01
N THR A 308 72.87 -21.53 -74.70
CA THR A 308 73.80 -20.79 -73.83
C THR A 308 73.53 -19.30 -73.61
N GLY A 309 73.29 -18.98 -72.33
CA GLY A 309 73.13 -17.63 -71.79
C GLY A 309 72.23 -17.62 -70.57
N ASN A 310 72.74 -18.07 -69.42
CA ASN A 310 72.05 -18.06 -68.14
C ASN A 310 71.46 -16.67 -67.81
N THR A 311 70.15 -16.52 -67.96
CA THR A 311 69.29 -15.76 -67.03
C THR A 311 67.87 -16.33 -67.16
N PHE A 312 67.59 -17.43 -66.48
CA PHE A 312 66.21 -17.85 -66.24
C PHE A 312 65.59 -16.81 -65.28
N MET A 313 64.90 -15.83 -65.84
CA MET A 313 63.97 -15.00 -65.07
C MET A 313 62.72 -15.84 -64.83
N ASP A 314 62.55 -16.24 -63.57
CA ASP A 314 61.34 -16.90 -63.07
C ASP A 314 60.09 -16.04 -63.40
N PRO A 315 59.10 -16.57 -64.14
CA PRO A 315 57.87 -15.83 -64.49
C PRO A 315 57.06 -15.35 -63.28
N PHE A 316 57.34 -15.86 -62.07
CA PHE A 316 56.59 -15.55 -60.85
C PHE A 316 57.26 -14.51 -59.95
N LYS A 317 58.40 -13.93 -60.36
CA LYS A 317 59.20 -13.07 -59.47
C LYS A 317 58.49 -11.80 -58.97
N ASN A 318 57.41 -11.37 -59.63
CA ASN A 318 56.63 -10.19 -59.25
C ASN A 318 55.21 -10.50 -58.75
N SER A 319 54.74 -11.76 -58.82
CA SER A 319 53.40 -12.17 -58.36
C SER A 319 53.33 -13.68 -58.22
N ASP A 320 53.75 -14.22 -57.08
CA ASP A 320 53.53 -15.62 -56.72
C ASP A 320 52.05 -15.80 -56.32
N PRO A 321 51.25 -16.62 -57.05
CA PRO A 321 49.84 -16.86 -56.71
C PRO A 321 49.63 -17.63 -55.40
N PHE A 322 50.70 -18.09 -54.74
CA PHE A 322 50.65 -18.80 -53.45
C PHE A 322 51.28 -18.03 -52.27
N MET A 323 51.73 -16.78 -52.47
CA MET A 323 52.20 -15.96 -51.33
C MET A 323 51.03 -15.38 -50.53
N PRO A 324 50.97 -15.56 -49.20
CA PRO A 324 50.01 -14.85 -48.37
C PRO A 324 50.41 -13.37 -48.31
N SER A 325 49.63 -12.52 -48.97
CA SER A 325 49.85 -11.08 -48.95
C SER A 325 49.58 -10.53 -47.55
N ASN A 326 50.60 -9.90 -46.96
CA ASN A 326 50.47 -9.14 -45.72
C ASN A 326 49.69 -7.85 -46.01
N VAL A 327 48.36 -7.91 -45.90
CA VAL A 327 47.46 -6.75 -46.05
C VAL A 327 47.04 -6.28 -44.67
N SER A 328 47.62 -5.16 -44.25
CA SER A 328 47.07 -4.31 -43.19
C SER A 328 45.75 -3.70 -43.68
N GLY A 329 44.63 -4.06 -43.06
CA GLY A 329 43.36 -3.33 -43.20
C GLY A 329 42.13 -4.20 -43.44
N THR A 330 41.52 -4.64 -42.34
CA THR A 330 40.07 -4.78 -42.13
C THR A 330 39.18 -5.12 -43.34
N GLY A 331 38.77 -6.40 -43.45
CA GLY A 331 37.64 -6.76 -44.32
C GLY A 331 37.65 -8.20 -44.82
N GLN A 332 37.33 -9.13 -43.92
CA GLN A 332 36.49 -10.31 -44.16
C GLN A 332 36.49 -10.92 -45.59
N PHE A 333 37.44 -11.81 -45.88
CA PHE A 333 37.25 -12.88 -46.86
C PHE A 333 37.97 -14.15 -46.36
N GLU A 334 37.28 -15.27 -46.47
CA GLU A 334 37.56 -16.54 -45.80
C GLU A 334 38.86 -17.21 -46.30
N SER A 335 39.67 -17.64 -45.34
CA SER A 335 40.85 -18.46 -45.54
C SER A 335 40.46 -19.87 -45.99
N VAL A 336 40.60 -20.14 -47.28
CA VAL A 336 40.54 -21.50 -47.84
C VAL A 336 41.94 -22.11 -47.70
N GLY A 337 42.30 -22.56 -46.50
CA GLY A 337 43.67 -23.05 -46.31
C GLY A 337 44.09 -23.58 -44.94
N CYS A 338 43.18 -23.86 -44.01
CA CYS A 338 43.56 -24.52 -42.75
C CYS A 338 42.68 -25.75 -42.45
N ASP A 339 43.41 -26.84 -42.21
CA ASP A 339 43.04 -28.19 -41.80
C ASP A 339 41.84 -28.29 -40.81
N PRO A 340 40.82 -29.13 -41.08
CA PRO A 340 39.62 -29.25 -40.25
C PRO A 340 39.81 -30.03 -38.94
N PHE A 341 41.03 -30.49 -38.59
CA PHE A 341 41.24 -31.33 -37.39
C PHE A 341 42.15 -30.74 -36.29
N VAL A 342 42.57 -29.47 -36.39
CA VAL A 342 43.39 -28.88 -35.32
C VAL A 342 42.52 -28.35 -34.17
N SER A 343 42.40 -29.20 -33.14
CA SER A 343 41.83 -28.88 -31.83
C SER A 343 42.89 -28.17 -30.97
N LYS A 344 42.63 -26.95 -30.50
CA LYS A 344 43.32 -26.40 -29.32
C LYS A 344 42.38 -25.55 -28.44
N SER A 345 42.17 -26.14 -27.28
CA SER A 345 41.63 -25.67 -26.00
C SER A 345 42.20 -24.36 -25.45
N LYS A 346 41.31 -23.51 -24.89
CA LYS A 346 41.36 -22.85 -23.56
C LYS A 346 40.11 -21.95 -23.41
N GLU A 347 39.16 -22.30 -22.52
CA GLU A 347 39.00 -21.74 -21.14
C GLU A 347 38.85 -20.21 -21.16
N GLY A 348 37.65 -19.65 -21.11
CA GLY A 348 36.85 -19.31 -19.91
C GLY A 348 36.66 -17.78 -19.92
N GLU A 349 35.53 -17.13 -19.64
CA GLU A 349 34.32 -17.45 -18.90
C GLU A 349 33.11 -16.66 -19.45
N THR A 350 31.99 -17.37 -19.46
CA THR A 350 30.58 -16.96 -19.26
C THR A 350 29.98 -15.82 -20.10
N ASN A 351 29.37 -16.22 -21.22
CA ASN A 351 28.07 -15.67 -21.61
C ASN A 351 27.11 -16.84 -21.87
N THR A 352 26.22 -17.13 -20.92
CA THR A 352 25.17 -18.16 -21.04
C THR A 352 23.82 -17.49 -21.17
N ASN A 353 23.49 -17.09 -22.39
CA ASN A 353 22.09 -17.04 -22.81
C ASN A 353 21.78 -18.38 -23.47
N ASN A 354 21.27 -19.32 -22.68
CA ASN A 354 20.57 -20.48 -23.20
C ASN A 354 19.23 -20.60 -22.48
N PHE A 355 18.18 -20.34 -23.28
CA PHE A 355 16.91 -21.04 -23.36
C PHE A 355 16.25 -21.56 -22.06
N ALA A 356 15.00 -21.11 -21.91
CA ALA A 356 13.95 -21.57 -20.99
C ALA A 356 14.01 -21.00 -19.56
N ASN A 357 13.25 -19.91 -19.33
CA ASN A 357 12.77 -19.57 -17.99
C ASN A 357 11.30 -19.13 -18.05
N PHE A 358 10.40 -20.12 -17.99
CA PHE A 358 8.99 -19.93 -17.63
C PHE A 358 8.87 -20.03 -16.11
N ALA A 359 9.10 -18.92 -15.41
CA ALA A 359 8.80 -18.83 -13.97
C ALA A 359 8.61 -17.37 -13.53
N LYS A 360 7.61 -16.68 -14.10
CA LYS A 360 7.03 -15.46 -13.50
C LYS A 360 5.52 -15.40 -13.78
N PHE A 361 4.79 -16.30 -13.15
CA PHE A 361 3.40 -16.08 -12.76
C PHE A 361 3.24 -16.60 -11.34
N THR A 362 3.33 -15.69 -10.38
CA THR A 362 2.80 -15.90 -9.04
C THR A 362 1.84 -14.78 -8.75
N ASN A 363 0.58 -15.19 -8.61
CA ASN A 363 -0.63 -14.50 -8.14
C ASN A 363 -0.40 -13.20 -7.35
N SER A 364 -1.17 -12.17 -7.74
CA SER A 364 -1.87 -11.32 -6.78
C SER A 364 -3.21 -11.96 -6.44
#